data_AF-A0ABD5W2S1-F1
#
_entry.id   AF-A0ABD5W2S1-F1
#
_cell.length_a   1.000
_cell.length_b   1.000
_cell.length_c   1.000
_cell.angle_alpha   90.00
_cell.angle_beta   90.00
_cell.angle_gamma   90.00
#
_symmetry.space_group_name_H-M   'P 1'
#
loop_
_entity.id
_entity.type
_entity.pdbx_description
1 polymer ?
#
loop_
_entity_poly.entity_id
_entity_poly.type
_entity_poly.pdbx_seq_one_letter_code
_entity_poly.pdbx_strand_id
1 'polypeptide(L)'
;MNVEKSLARLFGLEGERWLRHANPKSVYSRFPVLVLIAISVWSRVWVGRYFLAPLVATLLWTFLNPRLFSKPDSFTSWATKGVLGERIWKERDSYDIPTVWAWQTHALNAVQLVAMGPFLFGLYELQVWMTITGLTVAFLGKIWFFDRMVWLFEDRRENETVREWIQ
;
A
#
# COMPACT_ATOMS: atom_id res chain seq x y z
N MET A 1 21.27 -6.57 -10.81
CA MET A 1 19.98 -5.82 -10.87
C MET A 1 19.26 -6.03 -9.54
N ASN A 2 18.92 -4.96 -8.82
CA ASN A 2 18.19 -5.06 -7.54
C ASN A 2 16.79 -5.63 -7.77
N VAL A 3 16.39 -6.64 -6.99
CA VAL A 3 15.06 -7.27 -7.02
C VAL A 3 13.95 -6.22 -6.92
N GLU A 4 14.17 -5.19 -6.09
CA GLU A 4 13.25 -4.06 -5.91
C GLU A 4 13.00 -3.26 -7.21
N LYS A 5 14.01 -3.06 -8.04
CA LYS A 5 13.86 -2.37 -9.33
C LYS A 5 13.05 -3.22 -10.31
N SER A 6 13.29 -4.52 -10.35
CA SER A 6 12.51 -5.45 -11.17
C SER A 6 11.04 -5.51 -10.73
N LEU A 7 10.77 -5.56 -9.43
CA LEU A 7 9.41 -5.51 -8.88
C LEU A 7 8.74 -4.17 -9.20
N ALA A 8 9.41 -3.04 -8.98
CA ALA A 8 8.86 -1.72 -9.31
C ALA A 8 8.47 -1.61 -10.79
N ARG A 9 9.32 -2.09 -11.70
CA ARG A 9 9.01 -2.16 -13.14
C ARG A 9 7.80 -3.05 -13.42
N LEU A 10 7.75 -4.21 -12.78
CA LEU A 10 6.65 -5.16 -12.89
C LEU A 10 5.34 -4.56 -12.38
N PHE A 11 5.34 -3.64 -11.41
CA PHE A 11 4.14 -2.93 -10.97
C PHE A 11 3.87 -1.60 -11.71
N GLY A 12 4.71 -1.24 -12.69
CA GLY A 12 4.59 0.03 -13.41
C GLY A 12 4.89 1.24 -12.53
N LEU A 13 5.68 1.07 -11.48
CA LEU A 13 6.04 2.07 -10.49
C LEU A 13 7.40 2.72 -10.83
N GLU A 14 7.51 3.25 -12.04
CA GLU A 14 8.70 3.95 -12.56
C GLU A 14 8.29 5.30 -13.18
N GLY A 15 9.06 6.35 -12.90
CA GLY A 15 8.88 7.69 -13.49
C GLY A 15 7.46 8.25 -13.33
N GLU A 16 6.93 8.83 -14.40
CA GLU A 16 5.58 9.41 -14.43
C GLU A 16 4.45 8.41 -14.13
N ARG A 17 4.68 7.10 -14.33
CA ARG A 17 3.65 6.09 -14.02
C ARG A 17 3.40 5.97 -12.52
N TRP A 18 4.36 6.37 -11.68
CA TRP A 18 4.15 6.48 -10.23
C TRP A 18 3.02 7.48 -9.91
N LEU A 19 2.85 8.54 -10.69
CA LEU A 19 1.79 9.52 -10.45
C LEU A 19 0.39 8.91 -10.61
N ARG A 20 0.21 7.91 -11.49
CA ARG A 20 -1.05 7.17 -11.59
C ARG A 20 -1.38 6.39 -10.31
N HIS A 21 -0.34 5.92 -9.61
CA HIS A 21 -0.49 5.30 -8.29
C HIS A 21 -1.01 6.29 -7.24
N ALA A 22 -0.68 7.58 -7.40
CA ALA A 22 -1.06 8.66 -6.49
C ALA A 22 -2.49 9.19 -6.73
N ASN A 23 -3.21 8.66 -7.72
CA ASN A 23 -4.60 9.00 -7.95
C ASN A 23 -5.47 8.59 -6.74
N PRO A 24 -6.30 9.48 -6.17
CA PRO A 24 -7.10 9.13 -4.99
C PRO A 24 -8.02 7.93 -5.20
N LYS A 25 -8.64 7.82 -6.40
CA LYS A 25 -9.52 6.69 -6.74
C LYS A 25 -8.73 5.37 -6.81
N SER A 26 -7.50 5.41 -7.34
CA SER A 26 -6.56 4.29 -7.33
C SER A 26 -6.24 3.85 -5.90
N VAL A 27 -5.89 4.79 -5.03
CA VAL A 27 -5.56 4.52 -3.62
C VAL A 27 -6.75 3.92 -2.87
N TYR A 28 -7.90 4.60 -2.84
CA TYR A 28 -9.04 4.15 -2.04
C TYR A 28 -9.63 2.81 -2.52
N SER A 29 -9.58 2.52 -3.81
CA SER A 29 -10.02 1.22 -4.33
C SER A 29 -9.08 0.05 -3.99
N ARG A 30 -7.89 0.32 -3.43
CA ARG A 30 -6.97 -0.71 -2.91
C ARG A 30 -7.11 -0.95 -1.41
N PHE A 31 -7.74 -0.04 -0.66
CA PHE A 31 -7.98 -0.22 0.78
C PHE A 31 -8.75 -1.52 1.11
N PRO A 32 -9.81 -1.91 0.38
CA PRO A 32 -10.57 -3.11 0.73
C PRO A 32 -9.87 -4.41 0.31
N VAL A 33 -8.70 -4.38 -0.34
CA VAL A 33 -8.05 -5.58 -0.89
C VAL A 33 -7.83 -6.68 0.15
N LEU A 34 -7.31 -6.34 1.34
CA LEU A 34 -7.10 -7.36 2.39
C LEU A 34 -8.43 -7.93 2.91
N VAL A 35 -9.47 -7.10 3.00
CA VAL A 35 -10.82 -7.54 3.37
C VAL A 35 -11.39 -8.49 2.31
N LEU A 36 -11.23 -8.14 1.03
CA LEU A 36 -11.68 -8.96 -0.09
C LEU A 36 -10.93 -10.29 -0.19
N ILE A 37 -9.62 -10.30 0.08
CA ILE A 37 -8.84 -11.54 0.21
C ILE A 37 -9.40 -12.39 1.35
N ALA A 38 -9.65 -11.80 2.52
CA ALA A 38 -10.20 -12.53 3.67
C ALA A 38 -11.55 -13.17 3.35
N ILE A 39 -12.49 -12.40 2.79
CA ILE A 39 -13.82 -12.89 2.37
C ILE A 39 -13.69 -13.99 1.31
N SER A 40 -12.81 -13.78 0.32
CA SER A 40 -12.58 -14.77 -0.74
C SER A 40 -12.09 -16.09 -0.15
N VAL A 41 -11.03 -16.07 0.67
CA VAL A 41 -10.47 -17.29 1.27
C VAL A 41 -11.50 -17.98 2.18
N TRP A 42 -12.22 -17.22 3.01
CA TRP A 42 -13.23 -17.80 3.88
C TRP A 42 -14.34 -18.50 3.10
N SER A 43 -14.72 -17.93 1.94
CA SER A 43 -15.79 -18.48 1.12
C SER A 43 -15.55 -19.91 0.64
N ARG A 44 -14.31 -20.42 0.73
CA ARG A 44 -13.96 -21.81 0.40
C ARG A 44 -14.83 -22.86 1.09
N VAL A 45 -15.40 -22.58 2.27
CA VAL A 45 -16.31 -23.53 2.95
C VAL A 45 -17.72 -23.54 2.37
N TRP A 46 -18.16 -22.45 1.74
CA TRP A 46 -19.49 -22.36 1.13
C TRP A 46 -19.48 -22.73 -0.35
N VAL A 47 -18.43 -22.32 -1.07
CA VAL A 47 -18.35 -22.45 -2.55
C VAL A 47 -17.25 -23.40 -3.01
N GLY A 48 -16.59 -24.12 -2.10
CA GLY A 48 -15.48 -25.01 -2.44
C GLY A 48 -14.39 -24.27 -3.22
N ARG A 49 -13.85 -24.90 -4.28
CA ARG A 49 -12.77 -24.33 -5.13
C ARG A 49 -13.11 -23.00 -5.82
N TYR A 50 -14.39 -22.64 -5.95
CA TYR A 50 -14.79 -21.41 -6.66
C TYR A 50 -14.34 -20.14 -5.94
N PHE A 51 -13.95 -20.22 -4.67
CA PHE A 51 -13.33 -19.14 -3.90
C PHE A 51 -12.05 -18.57 -4.56
N LEU A 52 -11.38 -19.37 -5.39
CA LEU A 52 -10.20 -18.95 -6.15
C LEU A 52 -10.53 -17.84 -7.15
N ALA A 53 -11.74 -17.81 -7.70
CA ALA A 53 -12.14 -16.81 -8.68
C ALA A 53 -12.12 -15.38 -8.09
N PRO A 54 -12.82 -15.06 -6.98
CA PRO A 54 -12.75 -13.74 -6.37
C PRO A 54 -11.37 -13.45 -5.76
N LEU A 55 -10.64 -14.46 -5.29
CA LEU A 55 -9.26 -14.29 -4.81
C LEU A 55 -8.33 -13.83 -5.94
N VAL A 56 -8.32 -14.53 -7.07
CA VAL A 56 -7.53 -14.17 -8.25
C VAL A 56 -7.96 -12.81 -8.80
N ALA A 57 -9.26 -12.54 -8.88
CA ALA A 57 -9.76 -11.22 -9.30
C ALA A 57 -9.24 -10.10 -8.40
N THR A 58 -9.24 -10.31 -7.07
CA THR A 58 -8.71 -9.34 -6.11
C THR A 58 -7.20 -9.13 -6.28
N LEU A 59 -6.44 -10.21 -6.48
CA LEU A 59 -4.99 -10.12 -6.72
C LEU A 59 -4.69 -9.41 -8.04
N LEU A 60 -5.42 -9.73 -9.12
CA LEU A 60 -5.33 -9.04 -10.40
C LEU A 60 -5.66 -7.56 -10.27
N TRP A 61 -6.66 -7.21 -9.45
CA TRP A 61 -6.98 -5.81 -9.19
C TRP A 61 -5.79 -5.06 -8.60
N THR A 62 -5.05 -5.62 -7.63
CA THR A 62 -3.88 -4.94 -7.07
C THR A 62 -2.82 -4.61 -8.12
N PHE A 63 -2.66 -5.49 -9.10
CA PHE A 63 -1.72 -5.31 -10.21
C PHE A 63 -2.23 -4.32 -11.27
N LEU A 64 -3.51 -4.42 -11.66
CA LEU A 64 -4.10 -3.60 -12.72
C LEU A 64 -4.39 -2.17 -12.26
N ASN A 65 -4.78 -2.01 -11.00
CA ASN A 65 -5.20 -0.74 -10.41
C ASN A 65 -4.25 0.44 -10.74
N PRO A 66 -2.94 0.43 -10.43
CA PRO A 66 -2.05 1.56 -10.75
C PRO A 66 -1.93 1.88 -12.24
N ARG A 67 -2.33 0.97 -13.15
CA ARG A 67 -2.26 1.16 -14.61
C ARG A 67 -3.52 1.74 -15.20
N LEU A 68 -4.67 1.47 -14.58
CA LEU A 68 -6.00 1.81 -15.08
C LEU A 68 -6.40 3.26 -14.78
N PHE A 69 -5.76 3.92 -13.81
CA PHE A 69 -6.07 5.31 -13.46
C PHE A 69 -5.13 6.31 -14.13
N SER A 70 -5.62 7.53 -14.36
CA SER A 70 -4.83 8.68 -14.77
C SER A 70 -4.00 9.24 -13.61
N LYS A 71 -3.10 10.18 -13.89
CA LYS A 71 -2.46 11.00 -12.85
C LYS A 71 -3.53 11.77 -12.04
N PRO A 72 -3.28 12.13 -10.77
CA PRO A 72 -4.21 12.92 -9.97
C PRO A 72 -4.43 14.31 -10.60
N ASP A 73 -5.65 14.82 -10.46
CA ASP A 73 -6.01 16.17 -10.90
C ASP A 73 -5.49 17.24 -9.92
N SER A 74 -5.23 16.85 -8.66
CA SER A 74 -4.64 17.70 -7.63
C SER A 74 -3.74 16.92 -6.67
N PHE A 75 -2.73 17.59 -6.12
CA PHE A 75 -1.76 17.00 -5.19
C PHE A 75 -2.08 17.32 -3.72
N THR A 76 -3.30 17.75 -3.44
CA THR A 76 -3.73 18.20 -2.10
C THR A 76 -4.41 17.12 -1.28
N SER A 77 -4.90 16.04 -1.91
CA SER A 77 -5.62 14.98 -1.22
C SER A 77 -4.70 14.17 -0.29
N TRP A 78 -5.25 13.70 0.82
CA TRP A 78 -4.52 12.81 1.75
C TRP A 78 -3.97 11.56 1.04
N ALA A 79 -4.79 10.94 0.18
CA ALA A 79 -4.40 9.79 -0.64
C ALA A 79 -3.20 10.07 -1.54
N THR A 80 -3.20 11.21 -2.22
CA THR A 80 -2.12 11.58 -3.14
C THR A 80 -0.83 11.87 -2.39
N LYS A 81 -0.91 12.66 -1.32
CA LYS A 81 0.25 13.01 -0.49
C LYS A 81 0.91 11.77 0.11
N GLY A 82 0.13 10.80 0.59
CA GLY A 82 0.69 9.57 1.16
C GLY A 82 1.47 8.76 0.13
N VAL A 83 0.99 8.64 -1.12
CA VAL A 83 1.74 7.95 -2.18
C VAL A 83 3.00 8.71 -2.60
N LEU A 84 2.97 10.05 -2.61
CA LEU A 84 4.16 10.85 -2.90
C LEU A 84 5.19 10.74 -1.77
N GLY A 85 4.74 10.68 -0.52
CA GLY A 85 5.59 10.36 0.62
C GLY A 85 6.20 8.96 0.53
N GLU A 86 5.43 7.95 0.09
CA GLU A 86 5.98 6.62 -0.19
C GLU A 86 7.10 6.66 -1.24
N ARG A 87 6.99 7.54 -2.25
CA ARG A 87 8.05 7.75 -3.26
C ARG A 87 9.31 8.33 -2.63
N ILE A 88 9.16 9.39 -1.83
CA ILE A 88 10.28 10.03 -1.12
C ILE A 88 10.95 9.02 -0.18
N TRP A 89 10.17 8.22 0.54
CA TRP A 89 10.69 7.18 1.42
C TRP A 89 11.44 6.07 0.67
N LYS A 90 10.98 5.71 -0.53
CA LYS A 90 11.68 4.76 -1.40
C LYS A 90 13.03 5.31 -1.85
N GLU A 91 13.10 6.61 -2.12
CA GLU A 91 14.30 7.35 -2.55
C GLU A 91 14.99 8.07 -1.37
N ARG A 92 14.77 7.60 -0.12
CA ARG A 92 15.14 8.30 1.13
C ARG A 92 16.58 8.75 1.24
N ASP A 93 17.51 8.02 0.62
CA ASP A 93 18.94 8.35 0.63
C ASP A 93 19.21 9.70 -0.08
N SER A 94 18.28 10.19 -0.89
CA SER A 94 18.34 11.47 -1.61
C SER A 94 17.68 12.64 -0.88
N TYR A 95 17.00 12.42 0.26
CA TYR A 95 16.12 13.43 0.90
C TYR A 95 16.46 13.77 2.35
N ASP A 96 17.63 13.33 2.85
CA ASP A 96 18.10 13.52 4.23
C ASP A 96 16.98 13.36 5.28
N ILE A 97 16.50 12.12 5.42
CA ILE A 97 15.39 11.80 6.32
C ILE A 97 15.94 11.56 7.74
N PRO A 98 15.43 12.27 8.77
CA PRO A 98 15.88 12.06 10.15
C PRO A 98 15.75 10.60 10.59
N THR A 99 16.74 10.11 11.33
CA THR A 99 16.80 8.70 11.80
C THR A 99 15.57 8.28 12.60
N VAL A 100 14.99 9.19 13.38
CA VAL A 100 13.76 8.95 14.15
C VAL A 100 12.56 8.63 13.24
N TRP A 101 12.44 9.34 12.12
CA TRP A 101 11.37 9.10 11.13
C TRP A 101 11.57 7.77 10.42
N ALA A 102 12.81 7.43 10.11
CA ALA A 102 13.16 6.14 9.53
C ALA A 102 12.79 5.00 10.47
N TRP A 103 13.15 5.11 11.75
CA TRP A 103 12.81 4.13 12.77
C TRP A 103 11.30 3.91 12.90
N GLN A 104 10.51 4.99 12.97
CA GLN A 104 9.05 4.91 13.05
C GLN A 104 8.46 4.17 11.84
N THR A 105 8.96 4.47 10.64
CA THR A 105 8.51 3.85 9.40
C THR A 105 8.84 2.36 9.35
N HIS A 106 10.06 1.97 9.77
CA HIS A 106 10.46 0.57 9.89
C HIS A 106 9.65 -0.19 10.95
N ALA A 107 9.39 0.43 12.11
CA ALA A 107 8.58 -0.16 13.17
C ALA A 107 7.14 -0.43 12.69
N LEU A 108 6.52 0.52 11.98
CA LEU A 108 5.17 0.33 11.42
C LEU A 108 5.13 -0.76 10.36
N ASN A 109 6.18 -0.90 9.53
CA ASN A 109 6.29 -2.01 8.59
C ASN A 109 6.45 -3.35 9.31
N ALA A 110 7.23 -3.40 10.38
CA ALA A 110 7.38 -4.60 11.21
C ALA A 110 6.05 -5.00 11.87
N VAL A 111 5.30 -4.04 12.43
CA VAL A 111 3.97 -4.28 13.00
C VAL A 111 3.02 -4.88 11.97
N GLN A 112 2.97 -4.32 10.76
CA GLN A 112 2.15 -4.86 9.67
C GLN A 112 2.58 -6.27 9.26
N LEU A 113 3.89 -6.53 9.20
CA LEU A 113 4.42 -7.86 8.89
C LEU A 113 4.04 -8.89 9.95
N VAL A 114 4.18 -8.55 11.24
CA VAL A 114 3.80 -9.41 12.36
C VAL A 114 2.30 -9.68 12.36
N ALA A 115 1.48 -8.68 12.03
CA ALA A 115 0.02 -8.82 11.92
C ALA A 115 -0.42 -9.83 10.84
N MET A 116 0.43 -10.11 9.84
CA MET A 116 0.16 -11.15 8.85
C MET A 116 0.16 -12.56 9.44
N GLY A 117 0.89 -12.82 10.53
CA GLY A 117 0.88 -14.11 11.22
C GLY A 117 -0.53 -14.57 11.64
N PRO A 118 -1.20 -13.86 12.57
CA PRO A 118 -2.56 -14.21 12.99
C PRO A 118 -3.58 -14.06 11.86
N PHE A 119 -3.39 -13.12 10.92
CA PHE A 119 -4.29 -12.99 9.77
C PHE A 119 -4.29 -14.25 8.89
N LEU A 120 -3.10 -14.70 8.47
CA LEU A 120 -2.95 -15.86 7.58
C LEU A 120 -3.33 -17.16 8.29
N PHE A 121 -2.92 -17.33 9.56
CA PHE A 121 -3.29 -18.49 10.36
C PHE A 121 -4.81 -18.51 10.61
N GLY A 122 -5.40 -17.36 10.95
CA GLY A 122 -6.84 -17.22 11.12
C GLY A 122 -7.62 -17.58 9.86
N LEU A 123 -7.15 -17.18 8.68
CA LEU A 123 -7.77 -17.58 7.40
C LEU A 123 -7.58 -19.07 7.10
N TYR A 124 -6.44 -19.64 7.48
CA TYR A 124 -6.15 -21.06 7.27
C TYR A 124 -6.98 -21.96 8.19
N GLU A 125 -7.17 -21.61 9.45
CA GLU A 125 -7.98 -22.36 10.42
C GLU A 125 -9.44 -21.90 10.48
N LEU A 126 -9.80 -20.85 9.73
CA LEU A 126 -11.11 -20.17 9.78
C LEU A 126 -11.46 -19.64 11.18
N GLN A 127 -10.43 -19.20 11.92
CA GLN A 127 -10.60 -18.56 13.21
C GLN A 127 -10.91 -17.07 13.04
N VAL A 128 -12.13 -16.69 13.42
CA VAL A 128 -12.66 -15.33 13.27
C VAL A 128 -11.82 -14.29 13.99
N TRP A 129 -11.53 -14.55 15.26
CA TRP A 129 -10.83 -13.57 16.09
C TRP A 129 -9.42 -13.30 15.57
N MET A 130 -8.65 -14.33 15.21
CA MET A 130 -7.30 -14.17 14.67
C MET A 130 -7.30 -13.42 13.33
N THR A 131 -8.25 -13.76 12.45
CA THR A 131 -8.41 -13.07 11.15
C THR A 131 -8.71 -11.59 11.36
N ILE A 132 -9.69 -11.27 12.20
CA ILE A 132 -10.09 -9.88 12.46
C ILE A 132 -8.97 -9.11 13.17
N THR A 133 -8.30 -9.71 14.15
CA THR A 133 -7.19 -9.07 14.86
C THR A 133 -6.04 -8.77 13.89
N GLY A 134 -5.58 -9.75 13.12
CA GLY A 134 -4.50 -9.56 12.15
C GLY A 134 -4.86 -8.53 11.07
N LEU A 135 -6.09 -8.60 10.54
CA LEU A 135 -6.61 -7.64 9.57
C LEU A 135 -6.65 -6.21 10.15
N THR A 136 -7.16 -6.06 11.37
CA THR A 136 -7.29 -4.76 12.04
C THR A 136 -5.93 -4.14 12.32
N VAL A 137 -4.99 -4.90 12.88
CA VAL A 137 -3.64 -4.41 13.17
C VAL A 137 -2.90 -4.04 11.87
N ALA A 138 -3.00 -4.87 10.83
CA ALA A 138 -2.41 -4.56 9.53
C ALA A 138 -3.02 -3.31 8.90
N PHE A 139 -4.35 -3.15 8.96
CA PHE A 139 -5.05 -2.01 8.38
C PHE A 139 -4.75 -0.70 9.12
N LEU A 140 -4.84 -0.69 10.46
CA LEU A 140 -4.48 0.47 11.26
C LEU A 140 -3.00 0.83 11.12
N GLY A 141 -2.11 -0.17 11.11
CA GLY A 141 -0.69 0.01 10.84
C GLY A 141 -0.45 0.65 9.47
N LYS A 142 -1.17 0.20 8.43
CA LYS A 142 -1.07 0.79 7.09
C LYS A 142 -1.57 2.22 7.05
N ILE A 143 -2.71 2.54 7.69
CA ILE A 143 -3.23 3.92 7.77
C ILE A 143 -2.25 4.83 8.49
N TRP A 144 -1.68 4.39 9.61
CA TRP A 144 -0.72 5.19 10.37
C TRP A 144 0.58 5.38 9.58
N PHE A 145 1.10 4.32 8.94
CA PHE A 145 2.22 4.43 8.02
C PHE A 145 1.93 5.47 6.93
N PHE A 146 0.75 5.41 6.33
CA PHE A 146 0.37 6.30 5.25
C PHE A 146 0.23 7.76 5.71
N ASP A 147 -0.27 7.99 6.92
CA ASP A 147 -0.25 9.30 7.57
C ASP A 147 1.18 9.83 7.72
N ARG A 148 2.15 9.01 8.19
CA ARG A 148 3.57 9.41 8.24
C ARG A 148 4.12 9.80 6.87
N MET A 149 3.69 9.13 5.80
CA MET A 149 4.08 9.49 4.44
C MET A 149 3.49 10.84 4.00
N VAL A 150 2.26 11.17 4.41
CA VAL A 150 1.69 12.50 4.18
C VAL A 150 2.54 13.59 4.82
N TRP A 151 2.94 13.40 6.09
CA TRP A 151 3.81 14.34 6.79
C TRP A 151 5.19 14.45 6.11
N LEU A 152 5.76 13.34 5.66
CA LEU A 152 7.04 13.33 4.96
C LEU A 152 6.96 14.11 3.64
N PHE A 153 5.86 13.93 2.91
CA PHE A 153 5.63 14.69 1.68
C PHE A 153 5.53 16.20 1.96
N GLU A 154 4.75 16.63 2.96
CA GLU A 154 4.62 18.05 3.28
C GLU A 154 5.95 18.67 3.72
N ASP A 155 6.73 17.96 4.55
CA ASP A 155 8.04 18.41 5.04
C ASP A 155 9.10 18.51 3.91
N ARG A 156 8.91 17.78 2.81
CA ARG A 156 9.82 17.77 1.65
C ARG A 156 9.21 18.39 0.40
N ARG A 157 8.02 18.97 0.50
CA ARG A 157 7.27 19.50 -0.65
C ARG A 157 8.01 20.60 -1.40
N GLU A 158 8.82 21.39 -0.68
CA GLU A 158 9.58 22.50 -1.24
C GLU A 158 10.91 22.08 -1.88
N ASN A 159 11.28 20.81 -1.79
CA ASN A 159 12.43 20.26 -2.49
C ASN A 159 12.21 20.36 -4.01
N GLU A 160 13.23 20.78 -4.75
CA GLU A 160 13.16 21.02 -6.20
C GLU A 160 12.66 19.80 -6.98
N THR A 161 13.17 18.60 -6.66
CA THR A 161 12.74 17.36 -7.31
C THR A 161 11.28 17.03 -7.03
N VAL A 162 10.80 17.32 -5.82
CA VAL A 162 9.40 17.08 -5.44
C VAL A 162 8.48 18.10 -6.12
N ARG A 163 8.93 19.36 -6.26
CA ARG A 163 8.21 20.41 -6.99
C ARG A 163 8.00 20.05 -8.47
N GLU A 164 8.99 19.45 -9.12
CA GLU A 164 8.86 18.98 -10.51
C GLU A 164 7.76 17.93 -10.69
N TRP A 165 7.46 17.12 -9.66
CA TRP A 165 6.40 16.11 -9.76
C TRP A 165 4.98 16.68 -9.69
N ILE A 166 4.84 17.86 -9.06
CA ILE A 166 3.54 18.49 -8.77
C ILE A 166 3.21 19.65 -9.72
N GLN A 167 4.13 20.01 -10.62
CA GLN A 167 3.92 20.94 -11.74
C GLN A 167 3.23 20.23 -12.91
#